data_AF-A0A3D2ZBL5-F1
#
_entry.id   AF-A0A3D2ZBL5-F1
#
_cell.length_a   1.000
_cell.length_b   1.000
_cell.length_c   1.000
_cell.angle_alpha   90.00
_cell.angle_beta   90.00
_cell.angle_gamma   90.00
#
_symmetry.space_group_name_H-M   'P 1'
#
loop_
_entity.id
_entity.type
_entity.pdbx_description
1 polymer ?
#
loop_
_entity_poly.entity_id
_entity_poly.type
_entity_poly.pdbx_seq_one_letter_code
_entity_poly.pdbx_strand_id
1 'polypeptide(L)' 'AIESIACVLALHHGVLPPTINYETPDAACDLDYVPNSARETTIDVALNNSFGFGG' A
#
# COMPACT_ATOMS: atom_id res chain seq x y z
N ALA A 1 4.96 12.31 3.63
CA ALA A 1 6.36 12.35 3.16
C ALA A 1 7.05 10.99 3.31
N ILE A 2 6.89 10.31 4.45
CA ILE A 2 7.41 8.96 4.66
C ILE A 2 6.80 7.95 3.67
N GLU A 3 5.50 8.04 3.35
CA GLU A 3 4.89 7.10 2.39
C GLU A 3 5.51 7.22 0.99
N SER A 4 5.93 8.42 0.57
CA SER A 4 6.61 8.59 -0.72
C SER A 4 7.95 7.85 -0.77
N ILE A 5 8.70 7.83 0.34
CA ILE A 5 9.93 7.03 0.45
C ILE A 5 9.60 5.54 0.36
N ALA A 6 8.53 5.10 1.04
CA ALA A 6 8.07 3.72 0.95
C ALA A 6 7.67 3.32 -0.47
N CYS A 7 6.96 4.18 -1.22
CA CYS A 7 6.65 3.94 -2.64
C CYS A 7 7.92 3.81 -3.49
N VAL A 8 8.91 4.68 -3.31
CA VAL A 8 10.19 4.59 -4.04
C VAL A 8 10.92 3.30 -3.73
N LEU A 9 10.96 2.87 -2.46
CA LEU A 9 11.57 1.61 -2.06
C LEU A 9 10.80 0.40 -2.57
N ALA A 10 9.46 0.46 -2.60
CA ALA A 10 8.63 -0.58 -3.17
C ALA A 10 8.93 -0.78 -4.66
N LEU A 11 9.02 0.31 -5.43
CA LEU A 11 9.44 0.29 -6.85
C LEU A 11 10.84 -0.30 -7.00
N HIS A 12 11.80 0.14 -6.18
CA HIS A 12 13.19 -0.30 -6.25
C HIS A 12 13.37 -1.78 -5.93
N HIS A 13 12.64 -2.30 -4.93
CA HIS A 13 12.78 -3.68 -4.47
C HIS A 13 11.80 -4.66 -5.10
N GLY A 14 10.74 -4.19 -5.78
CA GLY A 14 9.69 -5.05 -6.32
C GLY A 14 8.86 -5.73 -5.23
N VAL A 15 8.61 -5.03 -4.12
CA VAL A 15 7.88 -5.57 -2.97
C VAL A 15 6.74 -4.63 -2.59
N LEU A 16 5.53 -5.16 -2.56
CA LEU A 16 4.36 -4.50 -2.00
C LEU A 16 4.37 -4.66 -0.46
N PRO A 17 4.46 -3.56 0.31
CA PRO A 17 4.34 -3.63 1.77
C PRO A 17 2.93 -4.09 2.18
N PRO A 18 2.80 -4.82 3.31
CA PRO A 18 1.50 -5.30 3.75
C PRO A 18 0.69 -4.22 4.47
N THR A 19 -0.64 -4.37 4.41
CA THR A 19 -1.56 -3.79 5.38
C THR A 19 -1.68 -4.75 6.56
N ILE A 20 -0.95 -4.48 7.64
CA ILE A 20 -0.95 -5.31 8.84
C ILE A 20 -2.27 -5.21 9.61
N ASN A 21 -2.58 -6.23 10.41
CA ASN A 21 -3.77 -6.34 11.27
C ASN A 21 -5.10 -6.35 10.48
N TYR A 22 -5.07 -6.68 9.19
CA TYR A 22 -6.28 -6.82 8.38
C TYR A 22 -6.87 -8.22 8.57
N GLU A 23 -7.61 -8.42 9.65
CA GLU A 23 -8.19 -9.73 10.03
C GLU A 23 -9.68 -9.86 9.75
N THR A 24 -10.41 -8.73 9.79
CA THR A 24 -11.86 -8.67 9.57
C THR A 24 -12.14 -7.75 8.39
N PRO A 25 -12.40 -8.30 7.18
CA PRO A 25 -12.73 -7.50 6.01
C PRO A 25 -14.03 -6.71 6.18
N ASP A 26 -14.06 -5.49 5.63
CA ASP A 26 -15.27 -4.68 5.51
C ASP A 26 -15.86 -4.89 4.10
N ALA A 27 -17.16 -5.14 4.00
CA ALA A 27 -17.84 -5.36 2.72
C ALA A 27 -17.79 -4.13 1.78
N ALA A 28 -17.63 -2.92 2.33
CA ALA A 28 -17.42 -1.70 1.53
C ALA A 28 -15.97 -1.54 1.03
N CYS A 29 -15.04 -2.33 1.57
CA CYS A 29 -13.62 -2.35 1.21
C CYS A 29 -13.30 -3.69 0.54
N ASP A 30 -13.62 -3.82 -0.74
CA ASP A 30 -13.56 -5.07 -1.52
C ASP A 30 -12.35 -5.19 -2.47
N LEU A 31 -11.37 -4.29 -2.35
CA LEU A 31 -10.16 -4.27 -3.19
C LEU A 31 -9.03 -5.16 -2.63
N ASP A 32 -7.91 -5.20 -3.36
CA ASP A 32 -6.68 -5.84 -2.92
C ASP A 32 -5.84 -4.89 -2.05
N TYR A 33 -5.87 -5.11 -0.74
CA TYR A 33 -5.16 -4.29 0.27
C TYR A 33 -3.81 -4.89 0.70
N VAL A 34 -3.33 -5.97 0.09
CA VAL A 34 -2.08 -6.66 0.51
C VAL A 34 -2.11 -7.07 2.00
N PRO A 35 -3.07 -7.88 2.46
CA PRO A 35 -3.29 -8.11 3.88
C PRO A 35 -2.16 -8.94 4.53
N ASN A 36 -1.64 -8.45 5.66
CA ASN A 36 -0.79 -9.14 6.64
C ASN A 36 0.58 -9.68 6.17
N SER A 37 0.83 -9.85 4.88
CA SER A 37 2.08 -10.37 4.34
C SER A 37 2.51 -9.58 3.11
N ALA A 38 3.80 -9.23 3.06
CA ALA A 38 4.38 -8.57 1.90
C ALA A 38 4.26 -9.47 0.67
N ARG A 39 4.16 -8.87 -0.51
CA ARG A 39 4.04 -9.61 -1.77
C ARG A 39 5.06 -9.10 -2.78
N GLU A 40 5.86 -10.01 -3.31
CA GLU A 40 6.81 -9.70 -4.39
C GLU A 40 6.07 -9.60 -5.73
N THR A 41 6.35 -8.54 -6.49
CA THR A 41 5.86 -8.35 -7.86
C THR A 41 6.64 -7.23 -8.54
N THR A 42 6.70 -7.23 -9.86
CA THR A 42 7.15 -6.05 -10.61
C THR A 42 6.18 -4.90 -10.38
N ILE A 43 6.69 -3.70 -10.07
CA ILE A 43 5.92 -2.47 -9.89
C ILE A 43 6.54 -1.43 -10.81
N ASP A 44 5.81 -1.02 -11.85
CA ASP A 44 6.31 -0.03 -12.81
C ASP A 44 5.95 1.40 -12.39
N VAL A 45 4.83 1.58 -11.68
CA VAL A 45 4.29 2.88 -11.26
C VAL A 45 3.69 2.75 -9.86
N ALA A 46 3.89 3.77 -9.03
CA ALA A 46 3.27 3.90 -7.72
C ALA A 46 2.59 5.27 -7.56
N LEU A 47 1.45 5.29 -6.86
CA LEU A 47 0.73 6.51 -6.47
C LEU A 47 0.72 6.61 -4.95
N ASN A 48 1.07 7.79 -4.41
CA ASN A 48 0.94 8.09 -3.00
C ASN A 48 -0.17 9.13 -2.80
N ASN A 49 -1.25 8.75 -2.10
CA ASN A 49 -2.37 9.62 -1.79
C ASN A 49 -2.25 10.16 -0.37
N SER A 50 -2.46 11.47 -0.19
CA SER A 50 -2.50 12.12 1.13
C SER A 50 -3.70 13.05 1.21
N PHE A 51 -4.68 12.69 2.03
CA PHE A 51 -5.90 13.46 2.24
C PHE A 51 -5.84 14.17 3.59
N GLY A 52 -5.38 15.42 3.58
CA GLY A 52 -5.29 16.26 4.77
C GLY A 52 -6.64 16.85 5.18
N PHE A 53 -6.70 17.42 6.38
CA PHE A 53 -7.88 18.16 6.82
C PHE A 53 -8.05 19.46 6.00
N GLY A 54 -9.30 19.81 5.68
CA GLY A 54 -9.64 21.02 4.93
C GLY A 54 -10.21 20.78 3.53
N GLY A 55 -10.18 19.53 3.05
CA GLY A 55 -10.51 19.19 1.66
C GLY A 55 -9.42 19.62 0.70
#